data_AF-A0A1F3CHP5-F1
#
_entry.id   AF-A0A1F3CHP5-F1
#
_cell.length_a   1.000
_cell.length_b   1.000
_cell.length_c   1.000
_cell.angle_alpha   90.00
_cell.angle_beta   90.00
_cell.angle_gamma   90.00
#
_symmetry.space_group_name_H-M   'P 1'
#
loop_
_entity.id
_entity.type
_entity.pdbx_description
1 polymer ?
#
loop_
_entity_poly.entity_id
_entity_poly.type
_entity_poly.pdbx_seq_one_letter_code
_entity_poly.pdbx_strand_id
1 'polypeptide(L)' 'MVGLLGDAGGVAIIKVSGKTYIVGRGDVILNKIKVQVVDLNRRIVILEEAGEQFELKWEG' A
#
# COMPACT_ATOMS: atom_id res chain seq x y z
N MET A 1 -2.72 -6.95 7.88
CA MET A 1 -2.17 -5.94 8.80
C MET A 1 -1.40 -4.94 7.96
N VAL A 2 -1.81 -3.66 8.01
CA VAL A 2 -1.11 -2.57 7.34
C VAL A 2 -0.46 -1.68 8.39
N GLY A 3 0.83 -1.41 8.27
CA GLY A 3 1.58 -0.52 9.16
C GLY A 3 2.16 0.64 8.38
N LEU A 4 2.04 1.87 8.86
CA LEU A 4 2.43 3.06 8.12
C LEU A 4 3.64 3.74 8.79
N LEU A 5 4.69 4.07 8.03
CA LEU A 5 5.89 4.78 8.53
C LEU A 5 6.26 5.95 7.59
N GLY A 6 6.77 7.07 8.10
CA GLY A 6 7.56 8.03 7.30
C GLY A 6 7.32 9.52 7.57
N ASP A 7 8.41 10.28 7.47
CA ASP A 7 8.62 11.72 7.71
C ASP A 7 8.84 12.54 6.42
N ALA A 8 9.06 11.91 5.25
CA ALA A 8 9.18 12.58 3.95
C ALA A 8 8.43 11.91 2.77
N GLY A 9 7.93 10.69 2.96
CA GLY A 9 7.16 9.94 1.96
C GLY A 9 6.65 8.67 2.61
N GLY A 10 5.35 8.62 2.90
CA GLY A 10 4.77 7.52 3.65
C GLY A 10 5.00 6.17 2.98
N VAL A 11 5.43 5.19 3.75
CA VAL A 11 5.48 3.77 3.38
C VAL A 11 4.38 3.01 4.11
N ALA A 12 3.88 1.97 3.47
CA ALA A 12 2.93 1.02 4.01
C ALA A 12 3.52 -0.38 4.05
N ILE A 13 3.28 -1.10 5.13
CA ILE A 13 3.51 -2.53 5.24
C ILE A 13 2.23 -3.20 4.76
N ILE A 14 2.24 -4.10 3.77
CA ILE A 14 1.03 -4.81 3.35
C ILE A 14 1.28 -6.32 3.26
N LYS A 15 0.23 -7.14 3.43
CA LYS A 15 0.32 -8.60 3.29
C LYS A 15 -0.48 -9.06 2.07
N VAL A 16 0.21 -9.63 1.09
CA VAL A 16 -0.37 -10.13 -0.17
C VAL A 16 0.08 -11.57 -0.39
N SER A 17 -0.87 -12.47 -0.63
CA SER A 17 -0.60 -13.90 -0.89
C SER A 17 0.33 -14.53 0.17
N GLY A 18 0.12 -14.18 1.44
CA GLY A 18 0.91 -14.70 2.56
C GLY A 18 2.27 -14.03 2.79
N LYS A 19 2.76 -13.21 1.86
CA LYS A 19 4.03 -12.46 1.98
C LYS A 19 3.81 -11.03 2.45
N THR A 20 4.72 -10.52 3.26
CA THR A 20 4.71 -9.13 3.76
C THR A 20 5.64 -8.28 2.91
N TYR A 21 5.18 -7.09 2.53
CA TYR A 21 5.91 -6.10 1.74
C TYR A 21 5.94 -4.77 2.46
N ILE A 22 7.01 -4.00 2.30
CA ILE A 22 7.07 -2.57 2.66
C ILE A 22 7.07 -1.82 1.33
N VAL A 23 6.12 -0.92 1.14
CA VAL A 23 5.86 -0.29 -0.15
C VAL A 23 5.59 1.20 -0.04
N GLY A 24 6.07 1.95 -1.01
CA GLY A 24 5.76 3.35 -1.25
C GLY A 24 4.95 3.54 -2.53
N ARG A 25 4.51 4.78 -2.76
CA ARG A 25 3.84 5.15 -4.02
C ARG A 25 4.75 4.87 -5.22
N GLY A 26 4.20 4.19 -6.23
CA GLY A 26 4.88 3.82 -7.46
C GLY A 26 5.43 2.40 -7.47
N ASP A 27 5.53 1.74 -6.31
CA ASP A 27 6.03 0.37 -6.24
C ASP A 27 5.11 -0.62 -6.96
N VAL A 28 5.72 -1.69 -7.49
CA VAL A 28 5.00 -2.80 -8.12
C VAL A 28 5.29 -4.08 -7.35
N ILE A 29 4.23 -4.73 -6.89
CA ILE A 29 4.26 -5.97 -6.10
C ILE A 29 3.84 -7.12 -6.99
N LEU A 30 4.59 -8.23 -6.94
CA LEU A 30 4.31 -9.44 -7.73
C LEU A 30 4.14 -9.18 -9.24
N ASN A 31 4.82 -8.15 -9.78
CA ASN A 31 4.74 -7.72 -11.18
C ASN A 31 3.34 -7.39 -11.71
N LYS A 32 2.36 -7.15 -10.82
CA LYS A 32 0.96 -6.94 -11.24
C LYS A 32 0.18 -5.93 -10.40
N ILE A 33 0.59 -5.68 -9.15
CA ILE A 33 -0.12 -4.78 -8.24
C ILE A 33 0.70 -3.50 -8.13
N LYS A 34 0.16 -2.36 -8.56
CA LYS A 34 0.82 -1.06 -8.45
C LYS A 34 0.30 -0.30 -7.25
N VAL A 35 1.20 0.28 -6.46
CA VAL A 35 0.83 1.16 -5.33
C VAL A 35 0.62 2.57 -5.86
N GLN A 36 -0.63 3.03 -5.86
CA GLN A 36 -0.99 4.34 -6.41
C GLN A 36 -0.89 5.45 -5.36
N VAL A 37 -1.32 5.16 -4.12
CA VAL A 37 -1.37 6.13 -3.03
C VAL A 37 -0.96 5.45 -1.73
N VAL A 38 -0.18 6.17 -0.93
CA VAL A 38 0.02 5.91 0.50
C VAL A 38 -0.26 7.23 1.23
N ASP A 39 -1.35 7.29 1.99
CA ASP A 39 -1.76 8.48 2.76
C ASP A 39 -1.75 8.14 4.26
N LEU A 40 -0.78 8.72 4.96
CA LEU A 40 -0.58 8.52 6.40
C LEU A 40 -1.69 9.20 7.24
N ASN A 41 -2.21 10.34 6.78
CA ASN A 41 -3.21 11.12 7.52
C ASN A 41 -4.56 10.40 7.48
N ARG A 42 -4.94 9.90 6.32
CA ARG A 42 -6.17 9.13 6.11
C ARG A 42 -6.01 7.65 6.47
N ARG A 43 -4.77 7.20 6.66
CA ARG A 43 -4.40 5.80 6.93
C ARG A 43 -4.89 4.85 5.85
N ILE A 44 -4.74 5.26 4.58
CA ILE A 44 -5.17 4.49 3.42
C ILE A 44 -4.00 4.17 2.49
N VAL A 45 -4.11 3.05 1.81
CA VAL A 45 -3.27 2.64 0.69
C VAL A 45 -4.17 2.31 -0.49
N ILE A 46 -3.92 2.91 -1.65
CA ILE A 46 -4.66 2.56 -2.87
C ILE A 46 -3.74 1.71 -3.75
N LEU A 47 -4.21 0.52 -4.08
CA LEU A 47 -3.56 -0.43 -4.97
C LEU A 47 -4.32 -0.50 -6.29
N GLU A 48 -3.62 -0.81 -7.38
CA GLU A 48 -4.23 -1.10 -8.68
C GLU A 48 -3.76 -2.46 -9.17
N GLU A 49 -4.70 -3.32 -9.57
CA GLU A 49 -4.43 -4.61 -10.20
C GLU A 49 -5.37 -4.78 -11.39
N ALA A 50 -4.82 -5.06 -12.58
CA ALA A 50 -5.59 -5.25 -13.83
C ALA A 50 -6.58 -4.10 -14.16
N GLY A 51 -6.25 -2.86 -13.76
CA GLY A 51 -7.09 -1.67 -13.98
C GLY A 51 -8.17 -1.44 -12.91
N GLU A 52 -8.33 -2.35 -11.96
CA GLU A 52 -9.20 -2.17 -10.79
C GLU A 52 -8.43 -1.57 -9.62
N GLN A 53 -9.07 -0.67 -8.88
CA GLN A 53 -8.49 -0.03 -7.71
C GLN A 53 -9.04 -0.62 -6.41
N PHE A 54 -8.15 -0.85 -5.45
CA PHE A 54 -8.45 -1.40 -4.14
C PHE A 54 -7.95 -0.45 -3.06
N GLU A 55 -8.87 0.01 -2.21
CA GLU A 55 -8.52 0.80 -1.02
C GLU A 55 -8.31 -0.13 0.16
N LEU A 56 -7.12 -0.06 0.76
CA LEU A 56 -6.82 -0.67 2.04
C LEU A 56 -6.79 0.42 3.09
N LYS A 57 -7.77 0.38 4.01
CA LYS A 57 -7.84 1.29 5.15
C LYS A 57 -7.31 0.60 6.40
N TRP A 58 -6.49 1.31 7.17
CA TRP A 58 -6.05 0.87 8.48
C TRP A 58 -6.86 1.56 9.57
N GLU A 59 -7.56 0.77 10.39
CA GLU A 59 -8.43 1.25 11.48
C GLU A 59 -7.80 1.10 12.87
N GLY A 60 -6.48 0.91 12.95
CA GLY A 60 -5.81 0.67 14.23
C GLY A 60 -5.80 1.83 15.20
#